data_AF-A0A920ASU2-F1
#
_entry.id   AF-A0A920ASU2-F1
#
_cell.length_a   1.000
_cell.length_b   1.000
_cell.length_c   1.000
_cell.angle_alpha   90.00
_cell.angle_beta   90.00
_cell.angle_gamma   90.00
#
_symmetry.space_group_name_H-M   'P 1'
#
loop_
_entity.id
_entity.type
_entity.pdbx_description
1 polymer ?
#
loop_
_entity_poly.entity_id
_entity_poly.type
_entity_poly.pdbx_seq_one_letter_code
_entity_poly.pdbx_strand_id
1 'polypeptide(L)'
;MNIVFGSNGSLGKELFQKFLEKDKEVIGFDIKDGPNKETIVVPSLSNSINEIEEYMNFEIDSIFFCQGLIDFPKNKDILFSNYKISRKLLKNIGIN
;
A
#
# COMPACT_ATOMS: atom_id res chain seq x y z
N MET A 1 -15.15 -2.35 -0.35
CA MET A 1 -13.95 -1.49 -0.16
C MET A 1 -12.77 -1.94 -1.03
N ASN A 2 -11.98 -1.00 -1.57
CA ASN A 2 -10.74 -1.29 -2.32
C ASN A 2 -9.50 -0.95 -1.48
N ILE A 3 -8.45 -1.77 -1.52
CA ILE A 3 -7.19 -1.51 -0.79
C ILE A 3 -6.03 -1.37 -1.77
N VAL A 4 -5.18 -0.35 -1.60
CA VAL A 4 -4.00 -0.10 -2.44
C VAL A 4 -2.74 -0.02 -1.57
N PHE A 5 -1.88 -1.02 -1.64
CA PHE A 5 -0.53 -0.99 -1.06
C PHE A 5 0.45 -0.30 -2.00
N GLY A 6 1.30 0.58 -1.49
CA GLY A 6 2.19 1.44 -2.30
C GLY A 6 1.46 2.64 -2.89
N SER A 7 0.45 3.18 -2.19
CA SER A 7 -0.42 4.25 -2.69
C SER A 7 0.27 5.60 -2.91
N ASN A 8 1.49 5.81 -2.41
CA ASN A 8 2.32 7.00 -2.69
C ASN A 8 3.29 6.77 -3.86
N GLY A 9 3.52 5.53 -4.28
CA GLY A 9 4.25 5.22 -5.51
C GLY A 9 3.50 5.72 -6.75
N SER A 10 4.20 5.93 -7.86
CA SER A 10 3.61 6.48 -9.10
C SER A 10 2.36 5.72 -9.55
N LEU A 11 2.44 4.39 -9.62
CA LEU A 11 1.33 3.52 -10.01
C LEU A 11 0.22 3.50 -8.95
N GLY A 12 0.57 3.32 -7.68
CA GLY A 12 -0.42 3.22 -6.60
C GLY A 12 -1.20 4.52 -6.41
N LYS A 13 -0.55 5.68 -6.60
CA LYS A 13 -1.18 7.00 -6.52
C LYS A 13 -2.22 7.19 -7.62
N GLU A 14 -1.88 6.87 -8.87
CA GLU A 14 -2.82 6.99 -9.98
C GLU A 14 -4.03 6.07 -9.78
N LEU A 15 -3.79 4.84 -9.32
CA LEU A 15 -4.85 3.88 -9.05
C LEU A 15 -5.76 4.35 -7.90
N PHE A 16 -5.18 4.83 -6.80
CA PHE A 16 -5.90 5.36 -5.66
C PHE A 16 -6.81 6.54 -6.05
N GLN A 17 -6.28 7.48 -6.84
CA GLN A 17 -7.05 8.62 -7.37
C GLN A 17 -8.24 8.17 -8.24
N LYS A 18 -8.03 7.19 -9.13
CA LYS A 18 -9.11 6.64 -9.96
C LYS A 18 -10.24 5.98 -9.16
N PHE A 19 -9.95 5.47 -7.97
CA PHE A 19 -11.00 4.95 -7.08
C PHE A 19 -11.78 6.09 -6.41
N LEU A 20 -11.08 7.12 -5.91
CA LEU A 20 -11.72 8.31 -5.35
C LEU A 20 -12.65 9.01 -6.36
N GLU A 21 -12.21 9.17 -7.61
CA GLU A 21 -13.00 9.80 -8.69
C GLU A 21 -14.28 9.03 -9.05
N LYS A 22 -14.34 7.73 -8.73
CA LYS A 22 -15.49 6.86 -9.01
C LYS A 22 -16.43 6.72 -7.82
N ASP A 23 -16.29 7.56 -6.80
CA ASP A 23 -16.98 7.46 -5.51
C ASP A 23 -16.88 6.05 -4.91
N LYS A 24 -15.74 5.37 -5.13
CA LYS A 24 -15.47 4.07 -4.54
C LYS A 24 -14.70 4.24 -3.25
N GLU A 25 -15.12 3.53 -2.21
CA GLU A 25 -14.36 3.43 -0.97
C GLU A 25 -12.99 2.80 -1.25
N VAL A 26 -11.93 3.51 -0.87
CA VAL A 26 -10.55 3.08 -1.08
C VAL A 26 -9.67 3.43 0.12
N ILE A 27 -8.80 2.51 0.51
CA ILE A 27 -7.78 2.69 1.55
C ILE A 27 -6.40 2.54 0.94
N GLY A 28 -5.51 3.48 1.25
CA GLY A 28 -4.12 3.48 0.80
C GLY A 28 -3.17 3.14 1.94
N PHE A 29 -2.24 2.23 1.69
CA PHE A 29 -1.12 1.93 2.60
C PHE A 29 0.19 2.22 1.88
N ASP A 30 1.14 2.83 2.57
CA ASP A 30 2.51 2.95 2.09
C ASP A 30 3.51 2.90 3.27
N ILE A 31 4.78 2.63 2.98
CA ILE A 31 5.84 2.68 3.98
C ILE A 31 6.13 4.17 4.26
N LYS A 32 5.93 4.60 5.52
CA LYS A 32 6.53 5.86 6.00
C LYS A 32 8.05 5.67 5.94
N ASP A 33 8.73 6.30 4.98
CA ASP A 33 9.99 7.03 5.19
C ASP A 33 10.56 7.59 3.87
N GLY A 34 10.40 8.90 3.70
CA GLY A 34 11.08 9.75 2.74
C GLY A 34 10.67 11.21 3.02
N PRO A 35 11.60 12.16 3.20
CA PRO A 35 11.29 13.50 3.69
C PRO A 35 10.67 14.31 2.56
N ASN A 36 9.36 14.25 2.37
CA ASN A 36 8.64 15.27 1.62
C ASN A 36 7.23 15.46 2.17
N LYS A 37 6.93 16.74 2.37
CA LYS A 37 5.77 17.31 3.04
C LYS A 37 4.47 17.10 2.25
N GLU A 38 3.39 17.00 3.02
CA GLU A 38 2.00 17.41 2.72
C GLU A 38 1.37 16.93 1.41
N THR A 39 0.38 16.03 1.50
CA THR A 39 -0.98 16.27 0.98
C THR A 39 -1.96 15.31 1.67
N ILE A 40 -2.89 15.88 2.42
CA ILE A 40 -4.11 15.24 2.96
C ILE A 40 -5.16 15.24 1.84
N VAL A 41 -5.91 14.15 1.62
CA VAL A 41 -7.39 14.04 1.66
C VAL A 41 -7.82 12.57 1.47
N VAL A 42 -7.93 11.83 2.58
CA VAL A 42 -9.12 11.09 3.10
C VAL A 42 -8.92 11.14 4.63
N PRO A 43 -9.94 11.46 5.46
CA PRO A 43 -9.74 11.98 6.82
C PRO A 43 -9.03 10.95 7.70
N SER A 44 -7.78 11.23 8.05
CA SER A 44 -6.88 10.38 8.85
C SER A 44 -6.81 8.96 8.31
N LEU A 45 -5.65 8.47 7.92
CA LEU A 45 -4.97 7.61 8.86
C LEU A 45 -3.57 7.33 8.33
N SER A 46 -2.59 7.79 9.09
CA SER A 46 -1.18 7.65 8.82
C SER A 46 -0.71 6.23 9.18
N ASN A 47 -1.42 5.24 8.66
CA ASN A 47 -1.49 3.93 9.29
C ASN A 47 -0.29 3.10 8.96
N SER A 48 0.34 2.65 10.04
CA SER A 48 1.41 1.68 9.95
C SER A 48 0.84 0.38 9.37
N ILE A 49 1.69 -0.42 8.70
CA ILE A 49 1.35 -1.77 8.22
C ILE A 49 0.75 -2.68 9.32
N ASN A 50 0.87 -2.28 10.60
CA ASN A 50 0.30 -3.01 11.74
C ASN A 50 -1.22 -2.79 11.90
N GLU A 51 -1.81 -1.80 11.23
CA GLU A 51 -3.25 -1.50 11.31
C GLU A 51 -4.04 -2.17 10.17
N ILE A 52 -3.37 -2.92 9.28
CA ILE A 52 -4.02 -3.63 8.16
C ILE A 52 -5.13 -4.57 8.68
N GLU A 53 -4.89 -5.27 9.79
CA GLU A 53 -5.82 -6.25 10.35
C GLU A 53 -7.19 -5.64 10.68
N GLU A 54 -7.24 -4.39 11.11
CA GLU A 54 -8.50 -3.70 11.43
C GLU A 54 -9.37 -3.55 10.18
N TYR A 55 -8.75 -3.24 9.04
CA TYR A 55 -9.43 -3.05 7.76
C TYR A 55 -9.78 -4.36 7.05
N MET A 56 -9.09 -5.46 7.40
CA MET A 56 -9.40 -6.78 6.84
C MET A 56 -10.74 -7.35 7.33
N ASN A 57 -11.35 -6.75 8.36
CA ASN A 57 -12.69 -7.13 8.86
C ASN A 57 -13.85 -6.50 8.06
N PHE A 58 -13.56 -5.58 7.14
CA PHE A 58 -14.57 -4.98 6.27
C PHE A 58 -14.81 -5.84 5.02
N GLU A 59 -15.90 -5.57 4.29
CA GLU A 59 -16.13 -6.19 2.99
C GLU A 59 -15.17 -5.60 1.94
N ILE A 60 -14.19 -6.41 1.55
CA ILE A 60 -13.15 -6.03 0.59
C ILE A 60 -13.52 -6.55 -0.80
N ASP A 61 -13.65 -5.62 -1.75
CA ASP A 61 -13.90 -5.92 -3.16
C ASP A 61 -12.61 -6.36 -3.86
N SER A 62 -11.52 -5.65 -3.56
CA SER A 62 -10.24 -5.88 -4.22
C SER A 62 -9.06 -5.32 -3.41
N ILE A 63 -7.90 -5.96 -3.59
CA ILE A 63 -6.62 -5.56 -2.99
C ILE A 63 -5.59 -5.45 -4.11
N PHE A 64 -4.88 -4.32 -4.15
CA PHE A 64 -3.84 -4.03 -5.13
C PHE A 64 -2.48 -3.90 -4.45
N PHE A 65 -1.49 -4.61 -4.97
CA PHE A 65 -0.11 -4.55 -4.51
C PHE A 65 0.74 -3.75 -5.51
N CYS A 66 0.86 -2.44 -5.28
CA CYS A 66 1.72 -1.54 -6.07
C CYS A 66 3.05 -1.25 -5.37
N GLN A 67 3.26 -1.78 -4.15
CA GLN A 67 4.48 -1.57 -3.38
C GLN A 67 5.61 -2.48 -3.85
N GLY A 68 6.82 -1.92 -3.92
CA GLY A 68 8.04 -2.66 -4.16
C GLY A 68 9.26 -1.76 -4.01
N LEU A 69 10.41 -2.38 -3.78
CA LEU A 69 11.70 -1.70 -3.91
C LEU A 69 12.02 -1.58 -5.40
N ILE A 70 12.38 -0.37 -5.82
CA ILE A 70 12.95 -0.12 -7.13
C ILE A 70 14.45 -0.46 -7.12
N ASP A 71 14.94 -0.89 -8.28
CA ASP A 71 16.34 -1.26 -8.44
C ASP A 71 17.23 -0.02 -8.28
N PHE A 72 18.01 0.01 -7.20
CA PHE A 72 19.05 0.99 -6.97
C PHE A 72 20.40 0.26 -7.02
N PRO A 73 21.49 0.91 -7.48
CA PRO A 73 22.80 0.29 -7.69
C PRO A 73 23.41 -0.40 -6.44
N LYS A 74 22.78 -0.29 -5.27
CA LYS A 74 23.22 -0.86 -4.00
C LYS A 74 22.42 -2.10 -3.55
N ASN A 75 21.39 -2.51 -4.27
CA ASN A 75 20.53 -3.62 -3.83
C ASN A 75 20.90 -4.93 -4.55
N LYS A 76 21.92 -5.64 -4.02
CA LYS A 76 22.46 -6.87 -4.63
C LYS A 76 21.45 -8.01 -4.79
N ASP A 77 20.31 -7.94 -4.08
CA ASP A 77 19.26 -8.94 -4.17
C ASP A 77 17.86 -8.30 -4.06
N ILE A 78 17.53 -7.50 -5.08
CA ILE A 78 16.25 -6.79 -5.21
C ILE A 78 15.06 -7.76 -5.23
N LEU A 79 15.23 -8.95 -5.82
CA LEU A 79 14.20 -9.97 -5.90
C LEU A 79 13.88 -10.54 -4.52
N PHE A 80 14.90 -10.96 -3.76
CA PHE A 80 14.69 -11.49 -2.42
C PHE A 80 14.13 -10.43 -1.45
N SER A 81 14.55 -9.18 -1.61
CA SER A 81 14.05 -8.08 -0.79
C SER A 81 12.57 -7.80 -1.06
N ASN A 82 12.16 -7.76 -2.34
CA ASN A 82 10.75 -7.64 -2.70
C ASN A 82 9.94 -8.85 -2.25
N TYR A 83 10.47 -10.07 -2.38
CA TYR A 83 9.84 -11.29 -1.85
C TYR A 83 9.51 -11.15 -0.36
N LYS A 84 10.45 -10.69 0.47
CA LYS A 84 10.22 -10.49 1.91
C LYS A 84 9.09 -9.50 2.19
N ILE A 85 9.04 -8.40 1.44
CA ILE A 85 7.99 -7.39 1.57
C ILE A 85 6.63 -8.00 1.21
N SER A 86 6.51 -8.62 0.03
CA SER A 86 5.27 -9.25 -0.42
C SER A 86 4.81 -10.33 0.56
N ARG A 87 5.71 -11.18 1.07
CA ARG A 87 5.37 -12.22 2.05
C ARG A 87 4.85 -11.66 3.36
N LYS A 88 5.43 -10.55 3.85
CA LYS A 88 4.95 -9.89 5.06
C LYS A 88 3.54 -9.32 4.86
N LEU A 89 3.29 -8.66 3.73
CA LEU A 89 1.96 -8.10 3.40
C LEU A 89 0.90 -9.19 3.26
N LEU A 90 1.19 -10.27 2.52
CA LEU A 90 0.28 -11.41 2.36
C LEU A 90 -0.09 -12.05 3.70
N LYS A 91 0.90 -12.23 4.59
CA LYS A 91 0.67 -12.76 5.93
C LYS A 91 -0.28 -11.87 6.75
N ASN A 92 -0.10 -10.55 6.68
CA ASN A 92 -0.96 -9.59 7.41
C ASN A 92 -2.41 -9.57 6.92
N ILE A 93 -2.69 -10.06 5.70
CA ILE A 93 -4.05 -10.21 5.17
C ILE A 93 -4.58 -11.65 5.26
N GLY A 94 -3.91 -12.52 6.02
CA GLY A 94 -4.35 -13.90 6.26
C GLY A 94 -4.01 -14.91 5.16
N ILE A 95 -3.16 -14.56 4.19
CA ILE A 95 -2.69 -15.47 3.12
C ILE A 95 -1.34 -16.06 3.53
N ASN A 96 -1.32 -17.36 3.81
CA ASN A 96 -0.10 -18.15 4.05
C ASN A 96 0.55 -18.59 2.75
#